data_AF-G0NIT6-F1
#
_entry.id   AF-G0NIT6-F1
#
_cell.length_a   1.000
_cell.length_b   1.000
_cell.length_c   1.000
_cell.angle_alpha   90.00
_cell.angle_beta   90.00
_cell.angle_gamma   90.00
#
_symmetry.space_group_name_H-M   'P 1'
#
loop_
_entity.id
_entity.type
_entity.pdbx_description
1 polymer ?
#
loop_
_entity_poly.entity_id
_entity_poly.type
_entity_poly.pdbx_seq_one_letter_code
_entity_poly.pdbx_strand_id
1 'polypeptide(L)'
;MISGQAYLENLQKTEQEKIAKLNAAQIKKDIVGDWTLVNSANTQAYLAEKNMGRFHDATFLACNQSFLVNFRQVTQLHLIGNEIVGQLHECIGFQTRKPHYTRKTTVQDEGTNLITMETWYAPDGKFIGFANENRYVSGGLLYIVNQIKKGSAGNWEAVTCVRVYQKIDKAATEESAKTDFNGTWRPVANDRFEKFCATHKINGLAKRMMGGAHVSLSVLTFLKEFHSIASMPRSPFEQKYIAQLDEDYNGFTTSFNGNQLVTVGQGMEIIRVVQNGKLFITTMKDNSSFMIVYEKI
;
A
#
# COMPACT_ATOMS: atom_id res chain seq x y z
N MET A 1 -11.39 9.86 48.42
CA MET A 1 -11.14 10.60 47.16
C MET A 1 -9.64 10.73 47.00
N ILE A 2 -9.08 10.28 45.88
CA ILE A 2 -7.66 10.48 45.56
C ILE A 2 -7.50 11.97 45.21
N SER A 3 -6.51 12.66 45.77
CA SER A 3 -6.27 14.08 45.45
C SER A 3 -5.89 14.20 43.97
N GLY A 4 -6.25 15.32 43.31
CA GLY A 4 -5.92 15.55 41.90
C GLY A 4 -4.41 15.43 41.60
N GLN A 5 -3.58 15.72 42.59
CA GLN A 5 -2.12 15.59 42.51
C GLN A 5 -1.67 14.12 42.52
N ALA A 6 -2.24 13.29 43.40
CA ALA A 6 -1.99 11.86 43.43
C ALA A 6 -2.53 11.13 42.17
N TYR A 7 -3.53 11.68 41.50
CA TYR A 7 -3.99 11.18 40.20
C TYR A 7 -2.96 11.46 39.08
N LEU A 8 -2.43 12.68 39.03
CA LEU A 8 -1.42 13.09 38.04
C LEU A 8 -0.09 12.35 38.22
N GLU A 9 0.35 12.16 39.46
CA GLU A 9 1.57 11.39 39.78
C GLU A 9 1.42 9.91 39.39
N ASN A 10 0.25 9.32 39.63
CA ASN A 10 -0.04 7.95 39.17
C ASN A 10 -0.08 7.83 37.65
N LEU A 11 -0.64 8.82 36.94
CA LEU A 11 -0.62 8.88 35.47
C LEU A 11 0.82 8.93 34.94
N GLN A 12 1.65 9.84 35.46
CA GLN A 12 3.05 9.96 35.06
C GLN A 12 3.84 8.69 35.34
N LYS A 13 3.67 8.08 36.52
CA LYS A 13 4.30 6.81 36.87
C LYS A 13 3.87 5.68 35.93
N THR A 14 2.57 5.60 35.62
CA THR A 14 2.03 4.58 34.70
C THR A 14 2.55 4.78 33.26
N GLU A 15 2.70 6.03 32.81
CA GLU A 15 3.30 6.35 31.52
C GLU A 15 4.79 6.03 31.48
N GLN A 16 5.53 6.36 32.53
CA GLN A 16 6.95 6.01 32.66
C GLN A 16 7.17 4.49 32.70
N GLU A 17 6.35 3.74 33.43
CA GLU A 17 6.39 2.28 33.45
C GLU A 17 6.03 1.66 32.09
N LYS A 18 5.08 2.25 31.35
CA LYS A 18 4.78 1.85 29.96
C LYS A 18 5.96 2.14 29.04
N ILE A 19 6.58 3.32 29.14
CA ILE A 19 7.75 3.70 28.34
C ILE A 19 8.95 2.79 28.66
N ALA A 20 9.18 2.48 29.93
CA ALA A 20 10.24 1.59 30.38
C ALA A 20 10.02 0.15 29.88
N LYS A 21 8.81 -0.41 29.99
CA LYS A 21 8.47 -1.72 29.40
C LYS A 21 8.62 -1.73 27.88
N LEU A 22 8.24 -0.66 27.20
CA LEU A 22 8.40 -0.53 25.75
C LEU A 22 9.88 -0.32 25.32
N ASN A 23 10.74 0.23 26.19
CA ASN A 23 12.18 0.36 25.96
C ASN A 23 12.94 -0.94 26.27
N ALA A 24 12.42 -1.74 27.20
CA ALA A 24 12.97 -3.05 27.56
C ALA A 24 12.52 -4.18 26.62
N ALA A 25 11.48 -3.96 25.79
CA ALA A 25 11.02 -4.94 24.82
C ALA A 25 12.14 -5.27 23.82
N GLN A 26 12.51 -6.55 23.73
CA GLN A 26 13.57 -7.02 22.86
C GLN A 26 13.26 -6.66 21.40
N ILE A 27 14.18 -5.94 20.76
CA ILE A 27 14.04 -5.56 19.35
C ILE A 27 14.00 -6.85 18.53
N LYS A 28 12.95 -7.01 17.72
CA LYS A 28 12.75 -8.18 16.88
C LYS A 28 13.77 -8.22 15.74
N LYS A 29 14.94 -8.82 16.01
CA LYS A 29 16.06 -8.90 15.06
C LYS A 29 16.03 -10.13 14.17
N ASP A 30 15.33 -11.19 14.58
CA ASP A 30 15.22 -12.46 13.87
C ASP A 30 14.57 -12.31 12.48
N ILE A 31 13.53 -11.46 12.38
CA ILE A 31 12.82 -11.16 11.14
C ILE A 31 13.63 -10.28 10.17
N VAL A 32 14.68 -9.61 10.64
CA VAL A 32 15.47 -8.69 9.81
C VAL A 32 16.17 -9.45 8.69
N GLY A 33 16.07 -8.89 7.47
CA GLY A 33 16.66 -9.45 6.26
C GLY A 33 15.65 -9.61 5.14
N ASP A 34 16.12 -10.25 4.06
CA ASP A 34 15.36 -10.51 2.85
C ASP A 34 14.86 -11.96 2.84
N TRP A 35 13.63 -12.15 2.38
CA TRP A 35 12.91 -13.40 2.48
C TRP A 35 12.17 -13.69 1.17
N THR A 36 12.39 -14.89 0.62
CA THR A 36 11.70 -15.35 -0.60
C THR A 36 10.49 -16.20 -0.25
N LEU A 37 9.36 -15.98 -0.93
CA LEU A 37 8.17 -16.79 -0.72
C LEU A 37 8.44 -18.23 -1.20
N VAL A 38 8.17 -19.22 -0.35
CA VAL A 38 8.37 -20.65 -0.68
C VAL A 38 7.08 -21.46 -0.58
N ASN A 39 6.08 -21.00 0.17
CA ASN A 39 4.79 -21.66 0.28
C ASN A 39 3.69 -20.67 0.68
N SER A 40 2.45 -20.95 0.28
CA SER A 40 1.28 -20.26 0.82
C SER A 40 0.06 -21.18 0.90
N ALA A 41 -0.83 -20.91 1.86
CA ALA A 41 -2.04 -21.68 2.09
C ALA A 41 -3.24 -20.75 2.27
N ASN A 42 -4.38 -21.14 1.69
CA ASN A 42 -5.66 -20.43 1.74
C ASN A 42 -5.62 -18.97 1.22
N THR A 43 -4.67 -18.68 0.34
CA THR A 43 -4.43 -17.32 -0.18
C THR A 43 -5.60 -16.80 -1.04
N GLN A 44 -6.19 -17.67 -1.87
CA GLN A 44 -7.29 -17.28 -2.76
C GLN A 44 -8.54 -16.82 -1.99
N ALA A 45 -8.95 -17.56 -0.96
CA ALA A 45 -10.08 -17.18 -0.11
C ALA A 45 -9.81 -15.87 0.63
N TYR A 46 -8.58 -15.67 1.11
CA TYR A 46 -8.18 -14.43 1.77
C TYR A 46 -8.25 -13.22 0.82
N LEU A 47 -7.73 -13.36 -0.40
CA LEU A 47 -7.73 -12.28 -1.40
C LEU A 47 -9.15 -11.94 -1.86
N ALA A 48 -10.00 -12.95 -2.06
CA ALA A 48 -11.42 -12.75 -2.35
C ALA A 48 -12.13 -11.97 -1.21
N GLU A 49 -11.84 -12.31 0.04
CA GLU A 49 -12.40 -11.62 1.22
C GLU A 49 -11.86 -10.18 1.39
N LYS A 50 -10.60 -9.95 0.99
CA LYS A 50 -9.94 -8.65 1.03
C LYS A 50 -10.44 -7.73 -0.08
N ASN A 51 -10.75 -8.29 -1.26
CA ASN A 51 -11.32 -7.63 -2.43
C ASN A 51 -10.65 -6.30 -2.81
N MET A 52 -9.33 -6.33 -2.98
CA MET A 52 -8.52 -5.14 -3.31
C MET A 52 -8.15 -5.04 -4.80
N GLY A 53 -8.66 -5.96 -5.62
CA GLY A 53 -8.44 -5.98 -7.07
C GLY A 53 -7.21 -6.77 -7.50
N ARG A 54 -7.16 -7.08 -8.79
CA ARG A 54 -6.21 -8.04 -9.38
C ARG A 54 -4.74 -7.66 -9.20
N PHE A 55 -4.40 -6.37 -9.22
CA PHE A 55 -3.02 -5.92 -9.01
C PHE A 55 -2.54 -6.18 -7.57
N HIS A 56 -3.39 -5.87 -6.58
CA HIS A 56 -3.10 -6.22 -5.19
C HIS A 56 -2.94 -7.73 -5.04
N ASP A 57 -3.81 -8.51 -5.67
CA ASP A 57 -3.76 -9.96 -5.60
C ASP A 57 -2.46 -10.52 -6.21
N ALA A 58 -2.07 -10.03 -7.39
CA ALA A 58 -0.82 -10.42 -8.05
C ALA A 58 0.42 -10.08 -7.21
N THR A 59 0.47 -8.88 -6.65
CA THR A 59 1.57 -8.46 -5.76
C THR A 59 1.61 -9.29 -4.48
N PHE A 60 0.45 -9.56 -3.86
CA PHE A 60 0.37 -10.38 -2.64
C PHE A 60 0.86 -11.82 -2.86
N LEU A 61 0.57 -12.39 -4.03
CA LEU A 61 0.96 -13.75 -4.41
C LEU A 61 2.44 -13.88 -4.79
N ALA A 62 3.06 -12.83 -5.34
CA ALA A 62 4.40 -12.89 -5.89
C ALA A 62 5.47 -12.23 -5.02
N CYS A 63 5.10 -11.42 -4.01
CA CYS A 63 6.07 -10.61 -3.30
C CYS A 63 6.94 -11.39 -2.30
N ASN A 64 8.24 -11.23 -2.44
CA ASN A 64 9.24 -11.40 -1.40
C ASN A 64 9.11 -10.29 -0.35
N GLN A 65 9.74 -10.49 0.81
CA GLN A 65 9.65 -9.58 1.94
C GLN A 65 11.04 -9.13 2.36
N SER A 66 11.21 -7.84 2.63
CA SER A 66 12.41 -7.32 3.30
C SER A 66 12.01 -6.56 4.55
N PHE A 67 12.65 -6.89 5.67
CA PHE A 67 12.39 -6.24 6.95
C PHE A 67 13.62 -5.51 7.44
N LEU A 68 13.42 -4.23 7.75
CA LEU A 68 14.36 -3.39 8.47
C LEU A 68 13.72 -3.00 9.80
N VAL A 69 14.40 -3.30 10.90
CA VAL A 69 13.94 -2.92 12.23
C VAL A 69 15.02 -2.05 12.86
N ASN A 70 14.67 -0.79 13.13
CA ASN A 70 15.54 0.15 13.82
C ASN A 70 14.83 0.72 15.05
N PHE A 71 15.30 0.37 16.24
CA PHE A 71 14.60 0.63 17.50
C PHE A 71 13.15 0.11 17.47
N ARG A 72 12.17 1.02 17.40
CA ARG A 72 10.73 0.71 17.31
C ARG A 72 10.16 0.88 15.91
N GLN A 73 10.95 1.37 14.96
CA GLN A 73 10.54 1.54 13.59
C GLN A 73 10.72 0.24 12.84
N VAL A 74 9.64 -0.26 12.26
CA VAL A 74 9.64 -1.40 11.36
C VAL A 74 9.35 -0.87 9.96
N THR A 75 10.23 -1.19 9.03
CA THR A 75 9.97 -1.01 7.60
C THR A 75 9.86 -2.38 6.99
N GLN A 76 8.71 -2.66 6.37
CA GLN A 76 8.45 -3.84 5.57
C GLN A 76 8.37 -3.41 4.11
N LEU A 77 9.18 -4.04 3.28
CA LEU A 77 9.16 -3.87 1.84
C LEU A 77 8.56 -5.12 1.20
N HIS A 78 7.63 -4.93 0.28
CA HIS A 78 7.14 -5.95 -0.63
C HIS A 78 7.96 -5.85 -1.89
N LEU A 79 8.68 -6.92 -2.20
CA LEU A 79 9.64 -6.98 -3.29
C LEU A 79 9.17 -7.98 -4.34
N ILE A 80 9.24 -7.65 -5.63
CA ILE A 80 9.22 -8.68 -6.66
C ILE A 80 10.51 -8.55 -7.46
N GLY A 81 11.34 -9.61 -7.45
CA GLY A 81 12.77 -9.43 -7.71
C GLY A 81 13.38 -8.47 -6.68
N ASN A 82 13.99 -7.37 -7.13
CA ASN A 82 14.43 -6.27 -6.25
C ASN A 82 13.54 -5.02 -6.36
N GLU A 83 12.40 -5.07 -7.06
CA GLU A 83 11.49 -3.92 -7.18
C GLU A 83 10.64 -3.76 -5.92
N ILE A 84 10.65 -2.58 -5.31
CA ILE A 84 9.73 -2.24 -4.22
C ILE A 84 8.36 -1.93 -4.81
N VAL A 85 7.45 -2.89 -4.69
CA VAL A 85 6.05 -2.78 -5.16
C VAL A 85 5.11 -2.32 -4.05
N GLY A 86 5.57 -2.40 -2.79
CA GLY A 86 4.85 -1.95 -1.63
C GLY A 86 5.81 -1.65 -0.49
N GLN A 87 5.46 -0.66 0.33
CA GLN A 87 6.25 -0.29 1.50
C GLN A 87 5.31 0.06 2.64
N LEU A 88 5.66 -0.43 3.82
CA LEU A 88 4.93 -0.16 5.03
C LEU A 88 5.90 0.27 6.13
N HIS A 89 5.66 1.46 6.65
CA HIS A 89 6.37 2.01 7.81
C HIS A 89 5.47 1.96 9.03
N GLU A 90 5.96 1.31 10.09
CA GLU A 90 5.23 1.12 11.32
C GLU A 90 6.10 1.49 12.52
N CYS A 91 5.47 1.96 13.59
CA CYS A 91 6.14 2.17 14.86
C CYS A 91 5.49 1.32 15.94
N ILE A 92 6.28 0.46 16.59
CA ILE A 92 5.80 -0.48 17.61
C ILE A 92 5.20 0.29 18.79
N GLY A 93 3.97 -0.10 19.18
CA GLY A 93 3.20 0.50 20.27
C GLY A 93 2.39 1.71 19.87
N PHE A 94 2.61 2.28 18.68
CA PHE A 94 1.85 3.43 18.18
C PHE A 94 0.60 2.98 17.44
N GLN A 95 -0.46 3.76 17.64
CA GLN A 95 -1.74 3.58 16.96
C GLN A 95 -1.95 4.76 16.00
N THR A 96 -2.13 4.46 14.72
CA THR A 96 -2.52 5.42 13.70
C THR A 96 -4.03 5.35 13.52
N ARG A 97 -4.71 6.50 13.59
CA ARG A 97 -6.15 6.61 13.36
C ARG A 97 -6.40 7.25 11.99
N LYS A 98 -7.14 6.57 11.13
CA LYS A 98 -7.67 7.09 9.87
C LYS A 98 -9.22 7.16 9.96
N PRO A 99 -9.89 7.92 9.09
CA PRO A 99 -11.35 8.15 9.20
C PRO A 99 -12.20 6.87 9.27
N HIS A 100 -11.76 5.77 8.64
CA HIS A 100 -12.53 4.53 8.53
C HIS A 100 -11.87 3.33 9.24
N TYR A 101 -10.69 3.53 9.84
CA TYR A 101 -9.99 2.45 10.50
C TYR A 101 -8.93 2.93 11.48
N THR A 102 -8.61 2.09 12.46
CA THR A 102 -7.42 2.25 13.31
C THR A 102 -6.42 1.18 12.96
N ARG A 103 -5.13 1.51 12.96
CA ARG A 103 -4.06 0.53 12.80
C ARG A 103 -3.11 0.64 13.98
N LYS A 104 -2.69 -0.49 14.54
CA LYS A 104 -1.72 -0.56 15.62
C LYS A 104 -0.77 -1.72 15.37
N THR A 105 0.52 -1.47 15.56
CA THR A 105 1.56 -2.51 15.51
C THR A 105 2.05 -2.79 16.93
N THR A 106 2.11 -4.06 17.29
CA THR A 106 2.52 -4.53 18.63
C THR A 106 3.46 -5.71 18.51
N VAL A 107 4.30 -5.87 19.52
CA VAL A 107 5.09 -7.09 19.73
C VAL A 107 4.36 -7.94 20.77
N GLN A 108 4.17 -9.22 20.48
CA GLN A 108 3.57 -10.22 21.37
C GLN A 108 4.58 -11.35 21.63
N ASP A 109 4.32 -12.16 22.66
CA ASP A 109 5.10 -13.36 23.02
C ASP A 109 6.62 -13.10 23.17
N GLU A 110 6.98 -12.35 24.21
CA GLU A 110 8.38 -12.10 24.61
C GLU A 110 9.31 -11.51 23.52
N GLY A 111 8.77 -10.95 22.44
CA GLY A 111 9.59 -10.41 21.34
C GLY A 111 9.50 -11.20 20.02
N THR A 112 8.85 -12.36 20.03
CA THR A 112 8.87 -13.32 18.92
C THR A 112 7.84 -13.04 17.84
N ASN A 113 6.72 -12.37 18.17
CA ASN A 113 5.61 -12.13 17.24
C ASN A 113 5.44 -10.63 16.97
N LEU A 114 5.43 -10.25 15.68
CA LEU A 114 5.18 -8.86 15.27
C LEU A 114 3.81 -8.80 14.62
N ILE A 115 2.87 -8.20 15.34
CA ILE A 115 1.47 -8.17 14.94
C ILE A 115 1.07 -6.76 14.56
N THR A 116 0.66 -6.58 13.31
CA THR A 116 -0.08 -5.40 12.89
C THR A 116 -1.56 -5.74 12.86
N MET A 117 -2.36 -4.94 13.55
CA MET A 117 -3.81 -5.06 13.56
C MET A 117 -4.42 -3.80 12.97
N GLU A 118 -5.39 -3.98 12.09
CA GLU A 118 -6.18 -2.95 11.45
C GLU A 118 -7.65 -3.19 11.77
N THR A 119 -8.26 -2.30 12.55
CA THR A 119 -9.64 -2.40 12.98
C THR A 119 -10.51 -1.45 12.17
N TRP A 120 -11.61 -1.95 11.62
CA TRP A 120 -12.52 -1.21 10.76
C TRP A 120 -13.78 -0.79 11.51
N TYR A 121 -14.21 0.43 11.25
CA TYR A 121 -15.39 1.01 11.87
C TYR A 121 -16.34 1.56 10.80
N ALA A 122 -17.63 1.42 11.05
CA ALA A 122 -18.70 2.05 10.30
C ALA A 122 -18.64 3.58 10.46
N PRO A 123 -19.29 4.35 9.56
CA PRO A 123 -19.40 5.80 9.72
C PRO A 123 -20.03 6.25 11.03
N ASP A 124 -20.90 5.42 11.63
CA ASP A 124 -21.52 5.66 12.94
C ASP A 124 -20.62 5.27 14.14
N GLY A 125 -19.38 4.86 13.87
CA GLY A 125 -18.40 4.46 14.87
C GLY A 125 -18.52 3.01 15.35
N LYS A 126 -19.48 2.23 14.85
CA LYS A 126 -19.60 0.81 15.22
C LYS A 126 -18.45 -0.01 14.65
N PHE A 127 -17.94 -0.94 15.45
CA PHE A 127 -16.94 -1.92 15.00
C PHE A 127 -17.56 -2.83 13.93
N ILE A 128 -16.86 -3.01 12.80
CA ILE A 128 -17.30 -3.91 11.71
C ILE A 128 -16.43 -5.18 11.65
N GLY A 129 -15.16 -5.05 12.00
CA GLY A 129 -14.21 -6.14 11.84
C GLY A 129 -12.78 -5.70 12.06
N PHE A 130 -11.86 -6.63 11.85
CA PHE A 130 -10.44 -6.35 11.83
C PHE A 130 -9.71 -7.25 10.84
N ALA A 131 -8.60 -6.75 10.33
CA ALA A 131 -7.57 -7.56 9.73
C ALA A 131 -6.33 -7.55 10.62
N ASN A 132 -5.58 -8.64 10.67
CA ASN A 132 -4.26 -8.63 11.26
C ASN A 132 -3.24 -9.31 10.35
N GLU A 133 -1.98 -8.98 10.59
CA GLU A 133 -0.81 -9.63 10.03
C GLU A 133 0.11 -9.99 11.20
N ASN A 134 0.23 -11.28 11.50
CA ASN A 134 1.19 -11.81 12.46
C ASN A 134 2.41 -12.33 11.71
N ARG A 135 3.58 -11.76 12.01
CA ARG A 135 4.85 -12.13 11.40
C ARG A 135 5.74 -12.76 12.46
N TYR A 136 6.36 -13.91 12.22
CA TYR A 136 7.28 -14.56 13.16
C TYR A 136 8.25 -15.51 12.48
N VAL A 137 9.41 -15.73 13.10
CA VAL A 137 10.42 -16.69 12.60
C VAL A 137 10.37 -17.95 13.44
N SER A 138 10.27 -19.11 12.81
CA SER A 138 10.31 -20.42 13.47
C SER A 138 11.02 -21.43 12.57
N GLY A 139 11.95 -22.20 13.13
CA GLY A 139 12.73 -23.19 12.37
C GLY A 139 13.53 -22.58 11.19
N GLY A 140 13.95 -21.32 11.30
CA GLY A 140 14.66 -20.60 10.23
C GLY A 140 13.79 -20.09 9.08
N LEU A 141 12.46 -20.32 9.14
CA LEU A 141 11.49 -19.82 8.17
C LEU A 141 10.72 -18.65 8.76
N LEU A 142 10.40 -17.67 7.91
CA LEU A 142 9.50 -16.58 8.25
C LEU A 142 8.08 -16.98 7.90
N TYR A 143 7.18 -16.86 8.86
CA TYR A 143 5.75 -17.04 8.70
C TYR A 143 5.07 -15.68 8.74
N ILE A 144 4.22 -15.42 7.75
CA ILE A 144 3.28 -14.29 7.73
C ILE A 144 1.87 -14.85 7.68
N VAL A 145 1.15 -14.71 8.78
CA VAL A 145 -0.24 -15.15 8.93
C VAL A 145 -1.13 -13.92 8.86
N ASN A 146 -1.93 -13.84 7.79
CA ASN A 146 -2.90 -12.77 7.63
C ASN A 146 -4.29 -13.30 7.96
N GLN A 147 -5.04 -12.58 8.79
CA GLN A 147 -6.43 -12.91 9.12
C GLN A 147 -7.33 -11.72 8.84
N ILE A 148 -8.54 -12.01 8.35
CA ILE A 148 -9.66 -11.08 8.34
C ILE A 148 -10.76 -11.69 9.20
N LYS A 149 -11.32 -10.91 10.12
CA LYS A 149 -12.54 -11.24 10.84
C LYS A 149 -13.58 -10.15 10.66
N LYS A 150 -14.76 -10.51 10.19
CA LYS A 150 -15.92 -9.61 10.04
C LYS A 150 -17.13 -10.21 10.74
N GLY A 151 -18.02 -9.36 11.22
CA GLY A 151 -19.26 -9.80 11.88
C GLY A 151 -19.52 -9.08 13.19
N SER A 152 -20.34 -9.71 14.03
CA SER A 152 -20.76 -9.19 15.33
C SER A 152 -20.51 -10.22 16.44
N ALA A 153 -20.61 -9.79 17.69
CA ALA A 153 -20.38 -10.65 18.84
C ALA A 153 -21.26 -11.91 18.77
N GLY A 154 -20.63 -13.07 18.59
CA GLY A 154 -21.28 -14.38 18.50
C GLY A 154 -21.35 -14.99 17.10
N ASN A 155 -21.08 -14.20 16.04
CA ASN A 155 -21.09 -14.70 14.66
C ASN A 155 -19.98 -14.03 13.84
N TRP A 156 -18.75 -14.52 14.03
CA TRP A 156 -17.56 -14.03 13.34
C TRP A 156 -17.23 -14.95 12.17
N GLU A 157 -17.25 -14.41 10.96
CA GLU A 157 -16.60 -15.04 9.82
C GLU A 157 -15.12 -14.70 9.87
N ALA A 158 -14.26 -15.72 9.71
CA ALA A 158 -12.82 -15.56 9.76
C ALA A 158 -12.18 -16.26 8.57
N VAL A 159 -11.34 -15.53 7.84
CA VAL A 159 -10.50 -16.07 6.78
C VAL A 159 -9.04 -15.85 7.16
N THR A 160 -8.26 -16.92 7.17
CA THR A 160 -6.84 -16.88 7.49
C THR A 160 -6.05 -17.40 6.30
N CYS A 161 -5.03 -16.67 5.84
CA CYS A 161 -4.00 -17.23 4.97
C CYS A 161 -2.65 -17.27 5.67
N VAL A 162 -1.82 -18.22 5.26
CA VAL A 162 -0.45 -18.38 5.77
C VAL A 162 0.49 -18.30 4.59
N ARG A 163 1.53 -17.46 4.69
CA ARG A 163 2.63 -17.36 3.73
C ARG A 163 3.93 -17.71 4.45
N VAL A 164 4.72 -18.59 3.86
CA VAL A 164 5.98 -19.09 4.42
C VAL A 164 7.12 -18.66 3.51
N TYR A 165 8.16 -18.11 4.12
CA TYR A 165 9.31 -17.56 3.42
C TYR A 165 10.61 -18.15 3.94
N GLN A 166 11.57 -18.30 3.04
CA GLN A 166 12.93 -18.72 3.34
C GLN A 166 13.87 -17.51 3.28
N LYS A 167 14.84 -17.45 4.19
CA LYS A 167 15.81 -16.37 4.24
C LYS A 167 16.72 -16.41 3.01
N ILE A 168 16.99 -15.26 2.41
CA ILE A 168 17.91 -15.13 1.28
C ILE A 168 19.29 -14.80 1.84
N ASP A 169 20.25 -15.71 1.65
CA ASP A 169 21.66 -15.41 1.85
C ASP A 169 22.17 -14.66 0.61
N LYS A 170 22.55 -13.39 0.78
CA LYS A 170 23.03 -12.55 -0.33
C LYS A 170 24.39 -13.01 -0.85
N ALA A 171 24.37 -14.02 -1.71
CA ALA A 171 25.40 -14.29 -2.70
C ALA A 171 24.68 -14.46 -4.05
N ALA A 172 24.82 -13.46 -4.93
CA ALA A 172 24.14 -13.30 -6.22
C ALA A 172 22.66 -12.90 -6.14
N THR A 173 22.40 -11.59 -6.03
CA THR A 173 21.15 -11.01 -6.54
C THR A 173 21.42 -10.41 -7.90
N GLU A 174 20.78 -10.96 -8.93
CA GLU A 174 20.68 -10.35 -10.26
C GLU A 174 20.21 -8.90 -10.14
N GLU A 175 20.82 -7.99 -10.91
CA GLU A 175 20.35 -6.61 -11.06
C GLU A 175 18.95 -6.65 -11.69
N SER A 176 17.92 -6.26 -10.91
CA SER A 176 16.59 -6.07 -11.48
C SER A 176 16.53 -4.72 -12.19
N ALA A 177 15.81 -4.66 -13.31
CA ALA A 177 15.58 -3.44 -14.06
C ALA A 177 14.77 -2.43 -13.24
N LYS A 178 15.44 -1.51 -12.53
CA LYS A 178 14.77 -0.35 -11.92
C LYS A 178 14.10 0.46 -13.03
N THR A 179 12.78 0.62 -12.98
CA THR A 179 12.08 1.58 -13.83
C THR A 179 11.91 2.90 -13.08
N ASP A 180 12.17 4.02 -13.75
CA ASP A 180 12.06 5.34 -13.13
C ASP A 180 10.60 5.72 -12.79
N PHE A 181 9.62 4.98 -13.32
CA PHE A 181 8.19 5.21 -13.17
C PHE A 181 7.66 4.89 -11.77
N ASN A 182 8.22 3.89 -11.08
CA ASN A 182 7.65 3.37 -9.84
C ASN A 182 7.65 4.42 -8.71
N GLY A 183 6.49 4.70 -8.14
CA GLY A 183 6.33 5.64 -7.01
C GLY A 183 5.05 6.47 -7.06
N THR A 184 4.94 7.42 -6.13
CA THR A 184 3.83 8.38 -6.08
C THR A 184 4.28 9.75 -6.57
N TRP A 185 3.46 10.37 -7.39
CA TRP A 185 3.78 11.59 -8.13
C TRP A 185 2.70 12.64 -7.89
N ARG A 186 3.07 13.86 -7.49
CA ARG A 186 2.12 15.00 -7.38
C ARG A 186 2.20 15.89 -8.62
N PRO A 187 1.07 16.38 -9.15
CA PRO A 187 1.07 17.29 -10.29
C PRO A 187 1.65 18.64 -9.88
N VAL A 188 2.46 19.24 -10.76
CA VAL A 188 3.11 20.54 -10.52
C VAL A 188 2.87 21.56 -11.62
N ALA A 189 2.58 21.12 -12.84
CA ALA A 189 2.27 21.99 -13.96
C ALA A 189 1.38 21.26 -14.96
N ASN A 190 0.64 22.01 -15.77
CA ASN A 190 -0.10 21.47 -16.90
C ASN A 190 -0.03 22.42 -18.10
N ASP A 191 -0.14 21.86 -19.31
CA ASP A 191 -0.29 22.60 -20.56
C ASP A 191 -1.55 22.12 -21.29
N ARG A 192 -2.30 23.08 -21.86
CA ARG A 192 -3.52 22.86 -22.66
C ARG A 192 -4.66 22.08 -21.99
N PHE A 193 -4.56 21.77 -20.69
CA PHE A 193 -5.55 20.99 -19.95
C PHE A 193 -6.96 21.60 -20.03
N GLU A 194 -7.08 22.90 -19.77
CA GLU A 194 -8.36 23.61 -19.81
C GLU A 194 -9.02 23.55 -21.19
N LYS A 195 -8.23 23.75 -22.26
CA LYS A 195 -8.70 23.66 -23.65
C LYS A 195 -9.16 22.25 -23.98
N PHE A 196 -8.38 21.24 -23.58
CA PHE A 196 -8.72 19.83 -23.82
C PHE A 196 -10.02 19.43 -23.12
N CYS A 197 -10.20 19.84 -21.85
CA CYS A 197 -11.43 19.58 -21.12
C CYS A 197 -12.64 20.26 -21.75
N ALA A 198 -12.49 21.50 -22.22
CA ALA A 198 -13.56 22.21 -22.93
C ALA A 198 -13.95 21.48 -24.24
N THR A 199 -12.98 21.10 -25.07
CA THR A 199 -13.20 20.38 -26.34
C THR A 199 -13.98 19.07 -26.13
N HIS A 200 -13.62 18.31 -25.11
CA HIS A 200 -14.24 17.01 -24.82
C HIS A 200 -15.39 17.07 -23.82
N LYS A 201 -15.84 18.29 -23.46
CA LYS A 201 -16.92 18.53 -22.48
C LYS A 201 -16.67 17.87 -21.11
N ILE A 202 -15.40 17.70 -20.72
CA ILE A 202 -14.99 17.11 -19.45
C ILE A 202 -15.14 18.17 -18.35
N ASN A 203 -15.95 17.88 -17.34
CA ASN A 203 -16.26 18.83 -16.27
C ASN A 203 -16.40 18.12 -14.90
N GLY A 204 -16.63 18.91 -13.85
CA GLY A 204 -16.92 18.39 -12.51
C GLY A 204 -15.82 17.51 -11.93
N LEU A 205 -16.20 16.34 -11.42
CA LEU A 205 -15.28 15.42 -10.77
C LEU A 205 -14.23 14.84 -11.73
N ALA A 206 -14.63 14.46 -12.95
CA ALA A 206 -13.71 13.91 -13.95
C ALA A 206 -12.58 14.90 -14.27
N LYS A 207 -12.92 16.18 -14.46
CA LYS A 207 -11.92 17.24 -14.65
C LYS A 207 -10.98 17.38 -13.45
N ARG A 208 -11.51 17.39 -12.22
CA ARG A 208 -10.67 17.50 -11.02
C ARG A 208 -9.71 16.31 -10.85
N MET A 209 -10.20 15.10 -11.12
CA MET A 209 -9.39 13.87 -11.08
C MET A 209 -8.25 13.92 -12.11
N MET A 210 -8.53 14.39 -13.33
CA MET A 210 -7.50 14.47 -14.37
C MET A 210 -6.45 15.54 -14.06
N GLY A 211 -6.85 16.71 -13.53
CA GLY A 211 -5.94 17.85 -13.36
C GLY A 211 -5.21 17.94 -12.02
N GLY A 212 -5.78 17.36 -10.95
CA GLY A 212 -5.31 17.59 -9.57
C GLY A 212 -4.90 16.34 -8.80
N ALA A 213 -5.11 15.14 -9.35
CA ALA A 213 -4.82 13.90 -8.64
C ALA A 213 -3.32 13.62 -8.56
N HIS A 214 -2.88 13.12 -7.41
CA HIS A 214 -1.62 12.41 -7.32
C HIS A 214 -1.75 11.10 -8.11
N VAL A 215 -0.68 10.71 -8.79
CA VAL A 215 -0.65 9.46 -9.54
C VAL A 215 0.36 8.52 -8.90
N SER A 216 -0.09 7.32 -8.52
CA SER A 216 0.79 6.24 -8.09
C SER A 216 0.97 5.29 -9.27
N LEU A 217 2.20 5.14 -9.72
CA LEU A 217 2.58 4.27 -10.83
C LEU A 217 3.39 3.09 -10.32
N SER A 218 3.05 1.90 -10.81
CA SER A 218 3.83 0.68 -10.63
C SER A 218 3.87 -0.08 -11.94
N VAL A 219 5.06 -0.37 -12.44
CA VAL A 219 5.28 -1.18 -13.64
C VAL A 219 5.98 -2.46 -13.24
N LEU A 220 5.40 -3.61 -13.61
CA LEU A 220 5.98 -4.92 -13.42
C LEU A 220 6.44 -5.43 -14.79
N THR A 221 7.71 -5.18 -15.11
CA THR A 221 8.29 -5.47 -16.45
C THR A 221 8.19 -6.95 -16.84
N PHE A 222 8.33 -7.86 -15.88
CA PHE A 222 8.25 -9.31 -16.10
C PHE A 222 6.81 -9.83 -16.28
N LEU A 223 5.80 -9.14 -15.72
CA LEU A 223 4.38 -9.47 -15.96
C LEU A 223 3.80 -8.72 -17.17
N LYS A 224 4.56 -7.76 -17.74
CA LYS A 224 4.05 -6.77 -18.71
C LYS A 224 2.80 -6.04 -18.20
N GLU A 225 2.70 -5.88 -16.88
CA GLU A 225 1.56 -5.23 -16.23
C GLU A 225 1.94 -3.82 -15.79
N PHE A 226 1.01 -2.90 -15.97
CA PHE A 226 1.13 -1.53 -15.54
C PHE A 226 -0.08 -1.14 -14.70
N HIS A 227 0.19 -0.52 -13.56
CA HIS A 227 -0.82 -0.01 -12.67
C HIS A 227 -0.67 1.49 -12.47
N SER A 228 -1.80 2.20 -12.57
CA SER A 228 -1.89 3.64 -12.44
C SER A 228 -3.10 3.99 -11.60
N ILE A 229 -2.87 4.44 -10.37
CA ILE A 229 -3.95 4.93 -9.50
C ILE A 229 -3.88 6.45 -9.45
N ALA A 230 -4.96 7.11 -9.87
CA ALA A 230 -5.17 8.53 -9.58
C ALA A 230 -5.83 8.68 -8.19
N SER A 231 -5.26 9.50 -7.31
CA SER A 231 -5.76 9.72 -5.95
C SER A 231 -5.87 11.20 -5.58
N MET A 232 -6.97 11.56 -4.93
CA MET A 232 -7.24 12.88 -4.31
C MET A 232 -7.63 12.68 -2.84
N PRO A 233 -7.52 13.70 -1.96
CA PRO A 233 -8.12 13.65 -0.62
C PRO A 233 -9.64 13.37 -0.75
N ARG A 234 -10.13 12.33 -0.07
CA ARG A 234 -11.34 11.62 -0.49
C ARG A 234 -12.61 12.03 0.26
N SER A 235 -13.68 12.26 -0.49
CA SER A 235 -15.07 12.08 -0.03
C SER A 235 -15.59 10.67 -0.38
N PRO A 236 -16.65 10.17 0.30
CA PRO A 236 -17.26 8.86 0.01
C PRO A 236 -17.80 8.72 -1.43
N PHE A 237 -18.27 9.81 -2.04
CA PHE A 237 -18.75 9.84 -3.42
C PHE A 237 -17.62 9.55 -4.42
N GLU A 238 -16.44 10.12 -4.18
CA GLU A 238 -15.28 9.97 -5.06
C GLU A 238 -14.71 8.55 -5.03
N GLN A 239 -14.83 7.84 -3.90
CA GLN A 239 -14.42 6.44 -3.79
C GLN A 239 -15.26 5.51 -4.68
N LYS A 240 -16.58 5.71 -4.70
CA LYS A 240 -17.49 4.90 -5.51
C LYS A 240 -17.28 5.11 -7.01
N TYR A 241 -16.97 6.34 -7.41
CA TYR A 241 -16.72 6.69 -8.81
C TYR A 241 -15.38 6.13 -9.33
N ILE A 242 -14.32 6.12 -8.49
CA ILE A 242 -13.01 5.58 -8.86
C ILE A 242 -13.06 4.06 -9.05
N ALA A 243 -13.76 3.32 -8.16
CA ALA A 243 -13.92 1.87 -8.30
C ALA A 243 -14.63 1.49 -9.61
N GLN A 244 -15.57 2.32 -10.07
CA GLN A 244 -16.27 2.11 -11.34
C GLN A 244 -15.35 2.38 -12.55
N LEU A 245 -14.45 3.37 -12.47
CA LEU A 245 -13.46 3.62 -13.52
C LEU A 245 -12.47 2.45 -13.69
N ASP A 246 -12.10 1.74 -12.62
CA ASP A 246 -11.22 0.56 -12.69
C ASP A 246 -11.88 -0.62 -13.45
N GLU A 247 -13.21 -0.74 -13.43
CA GLU A 247 -13.97 -1.73 -14.21
C GLU A 247 -14.09 -1.35 -15.70
N ASP A 248 -14.05 -0.06 -16.02
CA ASP A 248 -14.22 0.49 -17.38
C ASP A 248 -12.94 0.44 -18.25
N TYR A 249 -11.78 0.07 -17.70
CA TYR A 249 -10.50 -0.06 -18.45
C TYR A 249 -10.37 -1.35 -19.29
N ASN A 250 -11.48 -2.06 -19.57
CA ASN A 250 -11.48 -3.12 -20.58
C ASN A 250 -11.20 -2.51 -21.97
N GLY A 251 -10.08 -2.89 -22.59
CA GLY A 251 -9.70 -2.47 -23.95
C GLY A 251 -8.53 -1.49 -24.07
N PHE A 252 -7.80 -1.22 -22.98
CA PHE A 252 -6.53 -0.49 -23.02
C PHE A 252 -5.33 -1.44 -23.00
N THR A 253 -4.34 -1.17 -23.85
CA THR A 253 -3.06 -1.90 -23.89
C THR A 253 -1.94 -0.96 -23.48
N THR A 254 -1.10 -1.39 -22.54
CA THR A 254 0.10 -0.63 -22.12
C THR A 254 1.37 -1.37 -22.53
N SER A 255 2.34 -0.65 -23.08
CA SER A 255 3.63 -1.21 -23.50
C SER A 255 4.76 -0.19 -23.36
N PHE A 256 6.00 -0.69 -23.32
CA PHE A 256 7.19 0.17 -23.42
C PHE A 256 7.50 0.48 -24.87
N ASN A 257 7.75 1.76 -25.16
CA ASN A 257 8.35 2.23 -26.40
C ASN A 257 9.61 3.04 -26.06
N GLY A 258 10.77 2.38 -26.11
CA GLY A 258 12.01 2.96 -25.57
C GLY A 258 11.90 3.22 -24.06
N ASN A 259 12.16 4.45 -23.63
CA ASN A 259 12.02 4.89 -22.24
C ASN A 259 10.61 5.40 -21.90
N GLN A 260 9.65 5.27 -22.82
CA GLN A 260 8.28 5.73 -22.66
C GLN A 260 7.38 4.57 -22.32
N LEU A 261 6.40 4.82 -21.45
CA LEU A 261 5.32 3.89 -21.17
C LEU A 261 4.04 4.40 -21.82
N VAL A 262 3.59 3.69 -22.85
CA VAL A 262 2.50 4.11 -23.72
C VAL A 262 1.28 3.23 -23.46
N THR A 263 0.14 3.85 -23.13
CA THR A 263 -1.16 3.20 -23.00
C THR A 263 -2.08 3.65 -24.12
N VAL A 264 -2.61 2.73 -24.93
CA VAL A 264 -3.52 3.02 -26.04
C VAL A 264 -4.83 2.26 -25.84
N GLY A 265 -5.96 2.94 -26.05
CA GLY A 265 -7.28 2.31 -26.03
C GLY A 265 -8.41 3.32 -26.27
N GLN A 266 -9.50 2.87 -26.88
CA GLN A 266 -10.72 3.68 -27.10
C GLN A 266 -10.48 5.07 -27.74
N GLY A 267 -9.57 5.14 -28.73
CA GLY A 267 -9.22 6.39 -29.42
C GLY A 267 -8.40 7.37 -28.57
N MET A 268 -7.93 6.94 -27.40
CA MET A 268 -7.06 7.69 -26.51
C MET A 268 -5.68 7.06 -26.43
N GLU A 269 -4.66 7.91 -26.41
CA GLU A 269 -3.27 7.52 -26.17
C GLU A 269 -2.74 8.32 -24.98
N ILE A 270 -2.11 7.61 -24.03
CA ILE A 270 -1.47 8.21 -22.85
C ILE A 270 0.00 7.80 -22.86
N ILE A 271 0.87 8.78 -23.04
CA ILE A 271 2.32 8.60 -23.03
C ILE A 271 2.85 9.08 -21.68
N ARG A 272 3.64 8.24 -21.01
CA ARG A 272 4.32 8.55 -19.75
C ARG A 272 5.82 8.49 -19.97
N VAL A 273 6.53 9.54 -19.59
CA VAL A 273 7.99 9.63 -19.68
C VAL A 273 8.55 10.18 -18.39
N VAL A 274 9.58 9.56 -17.83
CA VAL A 274 10.37 10.16 -16.76
C VAL A 274 11.62 10.79 -17.36
N GLN A 275 11.78 12.10 -17.14
CA GLN A 275 12.95 12.85 -17.60
C GLN A 275 13.34 13.87 -16.54
N ASN A 276 14.64 13.93 -16.21
CA ASN A 276 15.18 14.83 -15.19
C ASN A 276 14.45 14.75 -13.83
N GLY A 277 14.07 13.55 -13.40
CA GLY A 277 13.37 13.32 -12.13
C GLY A 277 11.91 13.81 -12.12
N LYS A 278 11.36 14.22 -13.26
CA LYS A 278 9.95 14.62 -13.42
C LYS A 278 9.24 13.60 -14.30
N LEU A 279 7.98 13.33 -13.96
CA LEU A 279 7.10 12.47 -14.76
C LEU A 279 6.22 13.36 -15.64
N PHE A 280 6.27 13.13 -16.93
CA PHE A 280 5.43 13.78 -17.93
C PHE A 280 4.36 12.78 -18.35
N ILE A 281 3.09 13.17 -18.20
CA ILE A 281 1.95 12.40 -18.71
C ILE A 281 1.27 13.23 -19.79
N THR A 282 1.36 12.77 -21.04
CA THR A 282 0.69 13.39 -22.19
C THR A 282 -0.49 12.53 -22.58
N THR A 283 -1.67 13.12 -22.64
CA THR A 283 -2.90 12.45 -23.09
C THR A 283 -3.33 13.04 -24.42
N MET A 284 -3.61 12.19 -25.39
CA MET A 284 -4.04 12.55 -26.74
C MET A 284 -5.35 11.86 -27.06
N LYS A 285 -6.30 12.61 -27.61
CA LYS A 285 -7.59 12.12 -28.11
C LYS A 285 -8.10 13.04 -29.21
N ASP A 286 -8.56 12.47 -30.32
CA ASP A 286 -9.20 13.20 -31.43
C ASP A 286 -8.39 14.45 -31.88
N ASN A 287 -7.07 14.29 -32.08
CA ASN A 287 -6.10 15.34 -32.45
C ASN A 287 -5.94 16.50 -31.46
N SER A 288 -6.50 16.38 -30.26
CA SER A 288 -6.27 17.30 -29.15
C SER A 288 -5.40 16.60 -28.11
N SER A 289 -4.53 17.37 -27.46
CA SER A 289 -3.67 16.85 -26.40
C SER A 289 -3.54 17.82 -25.23
N PHE A 290 -3.26 17.26 -24.08
CA PHE A 290 -2.78 18.00 -22.92
C PHE A 290 -1.63 17.24 -22.26
N MET A 291 -0.85 17.96 -21.46
CA MET A 291 0.23 17.38 -20.70
C MET A 291 0.15 17.84 -19.24
N ILE A 292 0.46 16.93 -18.33
CA ILE A 292 0.66 17.24 -16.91
C ILE A 292 2.06 16.77 -16.52
N VAL A 293 2.76 17.65 -15.81
CA VAL A 293 4.07 17.39 -15.24
C VAL A 293 3.90 17.09 -13.76
N TYR A 294 4.60 16.07 -13.29
CA TYR A 294 4.57 15.63 -11.90
C TYR A 294 5.96 15.55 -11.31
N GLU A 295 6.03 15.62 -9.98
CA GLU A 295 7.23 15.34 -9.20
C GLU A 295 6.99 14.26 -8.16
N LYS A 296 8.05 13.52 -7.86
CA LYS A 296 8.00 12.39 -6.94
C LYS A 296 7.85 12.87 -5.49
N ILE A 297 7.03 12.16 -4.71
CA ILE A 297 6.81 12.40 -3.27
C ILE A 297 7.54 11.34 -2.46
#